data_AF-A0A960GHS5-F1
#
_entry.id   AF-A0A960GHS5-F1
#
_cell.length_a   1.000
_cell.length_b   1.000
_cell.length_c   1.000
_cell.angle_alpha   90.00
_cell.angle_beta   90.00
_cell.angle_gamma   90.00
#
_symmetry.space_group_name_H-M   'P 1'
#
loop_
_entity.id
_entity.type
_entity.pdbx_description
1 polymer ?
#
loop_
_entity_poly.entity_id
_entity_poly.type
_entity_poly.pdbx_seq_one_letter_code
_entity_poly.pdbx_strand_id
1 'polypeptide(L)'
;MVDTSSEGTPVGRRVVLGLLALAGIGVAVGSKATSAITEVAKNDPTGLTGLIPGGGRFRFYSVAGPVDEIPRSDYRLRVDGEVESPAEFTFEELAALPQTRLVKDVQCVTGWRVPDVEWGGVLLSDILDQVRPKASATALEFGSSDGIYTESLTLDQAERPDILVATHMQGEPIINDHGGPVRLYVAPMYFYKSLKWLDRITLTTAVEPGYWEDLGYDVDAWVGRSNGRDDAPTV
;
A
#
# COMPACT_ATOMS: atom_id res chain seq x y z
N MET A 1 10.91 -45.47 -35.55
CA MET A 1 12.14 -44.66 -35.64
C MET A 1 11.88 -43.40 -34.84
N VAL A 2 12.42 -43.34 -33.63
CA VAL A 2 12.34 -42.18 -32.74
C VAL A 2 13.63 -41.41 -32.96
N ASP A 3 13.51 -40.16 -33.39
CA ASP A 3 14.62 -39.22 -33.49
C ASP A 3 14.69 -38.44 -32.18
N THR A 4 15.80 -38.59 -31.46
CA THR A 4 16.14 -37.84 -30.26
C THR A 4 17.57 -37.35 -30.39
N SER A 5 17.74 -36.09 -30.75
CA SER A 5 18.97 -35.35 -30.50
C SER A 5 18.65 -33.88 -30.24
N SER A 6 18.44 -33.54 -28.97
CA SER A 6 18.57 -32.17 -28.47
C SER A 6 20.00 -31.99 -27.95
N GLU A 7 20.91 -31.58 -28.84
CA GLU A 7 22.24 -31.12 -28.42
C GLU A 7 22.12 -29.63 -28.04
N GLY A 8 22.12 -29.38 -26.74
CA GLY A 8 22.16 -28.01 -26.21
C GLY A 8 23.54 -27.39 -26.47
N THR A 9 23.56 -26.21 -27.09
CA THR A 9 24.77 -25.43 -27.37
C THR A 9 25.58 -25.18 -26.09
N PRO A 10 26.92 -25.36 -26.07
CA PRO A 10 27.70 -25.14 -24.86
C PRO A 10 27.70 -23.65 -24.52
N VAL A 11 27.19 -23.30 -23.33
CA VAL A 11 27.28 -21.95 -22.80
C VAL A 11 28.75 -21.65 -22.49
N GLY A 12 29.33 -20.74 -23.27
CA GLY A 12 30.76 -20.42 -23.19
C GLY A 12 31.18 -19.97 -21.79
N ARG A 13 32.36 -20.41 -21.35
CA ARG A 13 33.00 -20.11 -20.04
C ARG A 13 32.98 -18.62 -19.63
N ARG A 14 32.88 -17.71 -20.59
CA ARG A 14 32.74 -16.25 -20.37
C ARG A 14 31.37 -15.85 -19.80
N VAL A 15 30.31 -16.57 -20.14
CA VAL A 15 28.94 -16.34 -19.63
C VAL A 15 28.82 -16.80 -18.17
N VAL A 16 29.40 -17.97 -17.85
CA VAL A 16 29.45 -18.49 -16.47
C VAL A 16 30.26 -17.58 -15.55
N LEU A 17 31.41 -17.09 -16.02
CA LEU A 17 32.24 -16.14 -15.24
C LEU A 17 31.57 -14.76 -15.11
N GLY A 18 30.79 -14.32 -16.11
CA GLY A 18 30.00 -13.09 -16.02
C GLY A 18 28.88 -13.15 -14.97
N LEU A 19 28.19 -14.28 -14.86
CA LEU A 19 27.14 -14.50 -13.85
C LEU A 19 27.70 -14.55 -12.43
N LEU A 20 28.86 -15.17 -12.22
CA LEU A 20 29.53 -15.21 -10.92
C LEU A 20 30.08 -13.85 -10.48
N ALA A 21 30.51 -13.01 -11.42
CA ALA A 21 30.95 -11.65 -11.12
C ALA A 21 29.78 -10.74 -10.68
N LEU A 22 28.58 -10.93 -11.23
CA LEU A 22 27.36 -10.23 -10.80
C LEU A 22 26.91 -10.64 -9.40
N ALA A 23 27.04 -11.92 -9.04
CA ALA A 23 26.75 -12.40 -7.69
C ALA A 23 27.75 -11.87 -6.64
N GLY A 24 29.03 -11.71 -7.02
CA GLY A 24 30.08 -11.22 -6.12
C GLY A 24 30.00 -9.73 -5.77
N ILE A 25 29.39 -8.91 -6.63
CA ILE A 25 29.22 -7.46 -6.38
C ILE A 25 28.03 -7.18 -5.42
N GLY A 26 27.05 -8.10 -5.35
CA GLY A 26 25.85 -7.92 -4.52
C GLY A 26 26.05 -7.97 -3.01
N VAL A 27 27.17 -8.52 -2.52
CA VAL A 27 27.36 -8.76 -1.06
C VAL A 27 28.08 -7.60 -0.34
N ALA A 28 28.63 -6.60 -1.06
CA ALA A 28 29.56 -5.64 -0.46
C ALA A 28 29.13 -4.15 -0.46
N VAL A 29 27.94 -3.77 -0.94
CA VAL A 29 27.56 -2.33 -1.00
C VAL A 29 26.19 -2.09 -0.37
N GLY A 30 26.22 -1.69 0.91
CA GLY A 30 25.06 -1.22 1.66
C GLY A 30 24.48 0.10 1.14
N SER A 31 23.17 0.27 1.41
CA SER A 31 22.27 1.44 1.24
C SER A 31 22.21 2.21 -0.09
N LYS A 32 23.14 2.04 -1.02
CA LYS A 32 23.09 2.68 -2.35
C LYS A 32 22.55 1.78 -3.46
N ALA A 33 22.50 0.46 -3.23
CA ALA A 33 21.98 -0.49 -4.20
C ALA A 33 20.45 -0.36 -4.40
N THR A 34 19.72 0.05 -3.36
CA THR A 34 18.25 0.19 -3.42
C THR A 34 17.83 1.27 -4.42
N SER A 35 18.49 2.44 -4.42
CA SER A 35 18.20 3.52 -5.38
C SER A 35 18.56 3.14 -6.82
N ALA A 36 19.65 2.39 -7.01
CA ALA A 36 20.06 1.93 -8.34
C ALA A 36 19.10 0.88 -8.92
N ILE A 37 18.54 0.01 -8.08
CA ILE A 37 17.49 -0.95 -8.46
C ILE A 37 16.20 -0.21 -8.82
N THR A 38 15.80 0.81 -8.05
CA THR A 38 14.62 1.64 -8.33
C THR A 38 14.74 2.37 -9.67
N GLU A 39 15.93 2.87 -10.00
CA GLU A 39 16.16 3.61 -11.25
C GLU A 39 16.22 2.72 -12.49
N VAL A 40 16.78 1.50 -12.36
CA VAL A 40 16.74 0.48 -13.41
C VAL A 40 15.33 -0.08 -13.61
N ALA A 41 14.55 -0.23 -12.53
CA ALA A 41 13.15 -0.66 -12.61
C ALA A 41 12.24 0.36 -13.32
N LYS A 42 12.54 1.67 -13.22
CA LYS A 42 11.78 2.73 -13.89
C LYS A 42 11.92 2.71 -15.43
N ASN A 43 13.00 2.15 -15.98
CA ASN A 43 13.29 2.18 -17.42
C ASN A 43 13.63 0.79 -18.00
N ASP A 44 12.81 -0.24 -17.74
CA ASP A 44 12.93 -1.55 -18.40
C ASP A 44 11.96 -1.69 -19.60
N PRO A 45 12.37 -1.30 -20.83
CA PRO A 45 11.55 -1.46 -22.04
C PRO A 45 11.47 -2.92 -22.51
N THR A 46 12.10 -3.88 -21.83
CA THR A 46 12.21 -5.27 -22.26
C THR A 46 11.41 -6.28 -21.42
N GLY A 47 10.84 -5.84 -20.30
CA GLY A 47 9.99 -6.69 -19.44
C GLY A 47 10.73 -7.82 -18.72
N LEU A 48 12.06 -7.81 -18.73
CA LEU A 48 12.91 -8.83 -18.11
C LEU A 48 12.83 -8.81 -16.58
N THR A 49 12.38 -7.70 -15.99
CA THR A 49 12.05 -7.59 -14.56
C THR A 49 10.83 -8.42 -14.12
N GLY A 50 9.98 -8.88 -15.06
CA GLY A 50 8.85 -9.79 -14.77
C GLY A 50 9.23 -11.25 -14.50
N LEU A 51 10.51 -11.60 -14.65
CA LEU A 51 11.05 -12.92 -14.36
C LEU A 51 11.62 -13.04 -12.94
N ILE A 52 11.54 -11.98 -12.14
CA ILE A 52 11.92 -11.98 -10.73
C ILE A 52 10.71 -12.50 -9.91
N PRO A 53 10.87 -13.53 -9.07
CA PRO A 53 9.80 -14.02 -8.19
C PRO A 53 9.22 -12.86 -7.35
N GLY A 54 7.90 -12.63 -7.42
CA GLY A 54 7.19 -11.52 -6.74
C GLY A 54 6.74 -10.35 -7.65
N GLY A 55 6.96 -10.44 -8.97
CA GLY A 55 6.79 -9.35 -9.95
C GLY A 55 5.36 -8.91 -10.34
N GLY A 56 4.44 -8.74 -9.40
CA GLY A 56 3.28 -7.87 -9.62
C GLY A 56 3.68 -6.43 -9.34
N ARG A 57 3.93 -5.61 -10.37
CA ARG A 57 4.42 -4.24 -10.14
C ARG A 57 3.31 -3.35 -9.60
N PHE A 58 3.54 -2.72 -8.44
CA PHE A 58 2.75 -1.55 -8.02
C PHE A 58 2.85 -0.48 -9.09
N ARG A 59 1.71 0.01 -9.56
CA ARG A 59 1.68 1.23 -10.36
C ARG A 59 1.53 2.42 -9.43
N PHE A 60 2.42 3.38 -9.59
CA PHE A 60 2.44 4.58 -8.78
C PHE A 60 1.42 5.57 -9.32
N TYR A 61 0.33 5.74 -8.58
CA TYR A 61 -0.55 6.89 -8.71
C TYR A 61 -0.33 7.80 -7.50
N SER A 62 -0.15 9.08 -7.76
CA SER A 62 -0.16 10.13 -6.77
C SER A 62 -1.21 11.15 -7.21
N VAL A 63 -2.07 11.53 -6.28
CA VAL A 63 -3.08 12.57 -6.51
C VAL A 63 -2.42 13.95 -6.51
N ALA A 64 -1.40 14.13 -5.66
CA ALA A 64 -0.57 15.32 -5.60
C ALA A 64 0.73 15.17 -6.41
N GLY A 65 1.46 16.28 -6.59
CA GLY A 65 2.86 16.27 -7.03
C GLY A 65 3.78 15.54 -6.03
N PRO A 66 5.12 15.68 -6.12
CA PRO A 66 6.02 15.10 -5.14
C PRO A 66 5.63 15.56 -3.72
N VAL A 67 5.35 14.63 -2.83
CA VAL A 67 5.03 14.90 -1.42
C VAL A 67 6.32 14.79 -0.61
N ASP A 68 6.58 15.81 0.22
CA ASP A 68 7.76 15.82 1.09
C ASP A 68 7.71 14.66 2.08
N GLU A 69 8.84 13.99 2.27
CA GLU A 69 8.95 12.89 3.22
C GLU A 69 8.79 13.43 4.65
N ILE A 70 7.86 12.84 5.41
CA ILE A 70 7.65 13.16 6.83
C ILE A 70 8.56 12.26 7.67
N PRO A 71 9.54 12.80 8.41
CA PRO A 71 10.31 12.01 9.35
C PRO A 71 9.39 11.41 10.43
N ARG A 72 9.64 10.16 10.83
CA ARG A 72 8.81 9.48 11.85
C ARG A 72 8.75 10.20 13.19
N SER A 73 9.80 10.94 13.56
CA SER A 73 9.84 11.78 14.77
C SER A 73 8.81 12.90 14.73
N ASP A 74 8.50 13.39 13.54
CA ASP A 74 7.69 14.58 13.30
C ASP A 74 6.25 14.19 12.93
N TYR A 75 6.03 12.92 12.56
CA TYR A 75 4.72 12.39 12.22
C TYR A 75 3.72 12.47 13.37
N ARG A 76 2.51 12.92 13.06
CA ARG A 76 1.34 12.93 13.95
C ARG A 76 0.11 12.46 13.19
N LEU A 77 -0.67 11.58 13.80
CA LEU A 77 -2.01 11.19 13.36
C LEU A 77 -3.04 11.80 14.27
N ARG A 78 -3.84 12.74 13.76
CA ARG A 78 -4.94 13.35 14.52
C ARG A 78 -6.23 12.55 14.34
N VAL A 79 -6.94 12.29 15.44
CA VAL A 79 -8.25 11.63 15.44
C VAL A 79 -9.27 12.47 16.21
N ASP A 80 -10.32 12.94 15.54
CA ASP A 80 -11.30 13.86 16.10
C ASP A 80 -12.72 13.71 15.52
N GLY A 81 -13.56 14.74 15.71
CA GLY A 81 -14.95 14.77 15.26
C GLY A 81 -15.94 14.20 16.27
N GLU A 82 -16.77 13.27 15.83
CA GLU A 82 -17.79 12.58 16.62
C GLU A 82 -17.20 11.51 17.56
N VAL A 83 -16.28 11.92 18.42
CA VAL A 83 -15.60 11.07 19.42
C VAL A 83 -15.72 11.65 20.83
N GLU A 84 -15.71 10.79 21.84
CA GLU A 84 -15.70 11.20 23.26
C GLU A 84 -14.29 11.59 23.74
N SER A 85 -13.24 11.11 23.08
CA SER A 85 -11.85 11.37 23.46
C SER A 85 -10.98 11.60 22.23
N PRO A 86 -10.97 12.83 21.67
CA PRO A 86 -10.05 13.20 20.60
C PRO A 86 -8.60 12.94 21.01
N ALA A 87 -7.79 12.48 20.06
CA ALA A 87 -6.42 12.08 20.31
C ALA A 87 -5.49 12.48 19.17
N GLU A 88 -4.20 12.56 19.46
CA GLU A 88 -3.14 12.67 18.49
C GLU A 88 -2.10 11.59 18.81
N PHE A 89 -1.74 10.77 17.82
CA PHE A 89 -0.77 9.70 17.98
C PHE A 89 0.53 10.05 17.27
N THR A 90 1.64 9.91 17.97
CA THR A 90 2.97 9.88 17.37
C THR A 90 3.19 8.55 16.64
N PHE A 91 4.21 8.49 15.78
CA PHE A 91 4.60 7.22 15.15
C PHE A 91 4.98 6.14 16.18
N GLU A 92 5.65 6.54 17.28
CA GLU A 92 6.04 5.62 18.35
C GLU A 92 4.82 5.06 19.09
N GLU A 93 3.82 5.89 19.40
CA GLU A 93 2.58 5.44 20.03
C GLU A 93 1.79 4.49 19.11
N LEU A 94 1.71 4.78 17.81
CA LEU A 94 1.11 3.85 16.85
C LEU A 94 1.85 2.51 16.81
N ALA A 95 3.19 2.51 16.88
CA ALA A 95 3.98 1.29 16.92
C ALA A 95 3.82 0.50 18.23
N ALA A 96 3.38 1.15 19.31
CA ALA A 96 3.14 0.53 20.61
C ALA A 96 1.73 -0.06 20.76
N LEU A 97 0.79 0.32 19.90
CA LEU A 97 -0.55 -0.30 19.82
C LEU A 97 -0.48 -1.75 19.32
N PRO A 98 -1.53 -2.58 19.52
CA PRO A 98 -1.58 -3.92 18.97
C PRO A 98 -1.31 -3.92 17.47
N GLN A 99 -0.30 -4.69 17.04
CA GLN A 99 0.08 -4.79 15.64
C GLN A 99 -0.59 -6.00 14.98
N THR A 100 -1.12 -5.78 13.79
CA THR A 100 -1.74 -6.79 12.93
C THR A 100 -0.96 -6.89 11.62
N ARG A 101 -0.81 -8.12 11.13
CA ARG A 101 -0.23 -8.44 9.83
C ARG A 101 -1.27 -9.12 8.95
N LEU A 102 -1.43 -8.63 7.73
CA LEU A 102 -2.36 -9.16 6.74
C LEU A 102 -1.59 -9.47 5.45
N VAL A 103 -1.91 -10.60 4.82
CA VAL A 103 -1.45 -10.90 3.46
C VAL A 103 -2.67 -10.94 2.57
N LYS A 104 -2.72 -9.98 1.63
CA LYS A 104 -3.87 -9.76 0.76
C LYS A 104 -3.41 -9.27 -0.59
N ASP A 105 -4.22 -9.52 -1.60
CA ASP A 105 -3.99 -8.95 -2.91
C ASP A 105 -4.27 -7.45 -2.88
N VAL A 106 -3.52 -6.70 -3.68
CA VAL A 106 -3.84 -5.30 -3.96
C VAL A 106 -4.43 -5.24 -5.36
N GLN A 107 -5.66 -4.75 -5.46
CA GLN A 107 -6.38 -4.58 -6.72
C GLN A 107 -6.60 -3.09 -7.03
N CYS A 108 -6.19 -2.64 -8.20
CA CYS A 108 -6.56 -1.32 -8.69
C CYS A 108 -7.80 -1.39 -9.57
N VAL A 109 -8.64 -0.36 -9.46
CA VAL A 109 -9.84 -0.19 -10.29
C VAL A 109 -9.54 -0.20 -11.79
N THR A 110 -8.33 0.23 -12.19
CA THR A 110 -7.88 0.22 -13.60
C THR A 110 -7.46 -1.18 -14.10
N GLY A 111 -7.40 -2.17 -13.21
CA GLY A 111 -7.28 -3.58 -13.57
C GLY A 111 -5.99 -4.28 -13.19
N TRP A 112 -4.93 -3.55 -12.88
CA TRP A 112 -3.73 -4.23 -12.40
C TRP A 112 -3.93 -4.75 -10.97
N ARG A 113 -3.20 -5.84 -10.67
CA ARG A 113 -3.19 -6.54 -9.40
C ARG A 113 -1.76 -6.79 -8.95
N VAL A 114 -1.52 -6.78 -7.65
CA VAL A 114 -0.31 -7.32 -7.03
C VAL A 114 -0.72 -8.40 -6.04
N PRO A 115 -0.34 -9.67 -6.26
CA PRO A 115 -0.75 -10.75 -5.37
C PRO A 115 0.07 -10.77 -4.08
N ASP A 116 -0.52 -11.33 -3.02
CA ASP A 116 0.17 -11.70 -1.77
C ASP A 116 1.00 -10.56 -1.15
N VAL A 117 0.42 -9.36 -1.11
CA VAL A 117 1.07 -8.20 -0.48
C VAL A 117 0.87 -8.30 1.02
N GLU A 118 1.98 -8.37 1.74
CA GLU A 118 1.98 -8.26 3.19
C GLU A 118 1.88 -6.81 3.62
N TRP A 119 0.96 -6.55 4.55
CA TRP A 119 0.76 -5.27 5.22
C TRP A 119 0.88 -5.46 6.72
N GLY A 120 1.46 -4.47 7.40
CA GLY A 120 1.58 -4.43 8.85
C GLY A 120 1.21 -3.06 9.41
N GLY A 121 0.53 -3.04 10.55
CA GLY A 121 0.17 -1.82 11.25
C GLY A 121 -0.87 -2.07 12.33
N VAL A 122 -1.61 -1.02 12.70
CA VAL A 122 -2.65 -1.07 13.73
C VAL A 122 -4.00 -1.29 13.06
N LEU A 123 -4.88 -2.11 13.64
CA LEU A 123 -6.26 -2.18 13.17
C LEU A 123 -6.93 -0.83 13.38
N LEU A 124 -7.71 -0.37 12.41
CA LEU A 124 -8.45 0.88 12.57
C LEU A 124 -9.43 0.79 13.75
N SER A 125 -10.02 -0.38 13.99
CA SER A 125 -10.87 -0.65 15.17
C SER A 125 -10.15 -0.38 16.50
N ASP A 126 -8.87 -0.74 16.61
CA ASP A 126 -8.10 -0.54 17.85
C ASP A 126 -7.86 0.96 18.12
N ILE A 127 -7.76 1.79 17.07
CA ILE A 127 -7.69 3.25 17.21
C ILE A 127 -9.06 3.80 17.62
N LEU A 128 -10.14 3.30 17.01
CA LEU A 128 -11.51 3.70 17.37
C LEU A 128 -11.82 3.39 18.84
N ASP A 129 -11.42 2.25 19.36
CA ASP A 129 -11.61 1.88 20.77
C ASP A 129 -10.98 2.90 21.74
N GLN A 130 -9.83 3.50 21.38
CA GLN A 130 -9.17 4.51 22.21
C GLN A 130 -9.95 5.83 22.27
N VAL A 131 -10.48 6.26 21.12
CA VAL A 131 -11.15 7.58 21.00
C VAL A 131 -12.63 7.53 21.35
N ARG A 132 -13.23 6.33 21.39
CA ARG A 132 -14.62 6.06 21.76
C ARG A 132 -15.61 6.85 20.90
N PRO A 133 -16.00 6.33 19.71
CA PRO A 133 -16.99 6.98 18.85
C PRO A 133 -18.27 7.32 19.60
N LYS A 134 -18.83 8.50 19.34
CA LYS A 134 -20.16 8.87 19.84
C LYS A 134 -21.23 8.06 19.14
N ALA A 135 -22.40 7.94 19.75
CA ALA A 135 -23.56 7.31 19.12
C ALA A 135 -24.04 8.00 17.83
N SER A 136 -23.63 9.26 17.61
CA SER A 136 -23.86 10.04 16.39
C SER A 136 -22.87 9.73 15.25
N ALA A 137 -21.74 9.10 15.53
CA ALA A 137 -20.75 8.75 14.53
C ALA A 137 -21.29 7.62 13.64
N THR A 138 -21.30 7.84 12.32
CA THR A 138 -21.74 6.84 11.33
C THR A 138 -20.72 6.64 10.20
N ALA A 139 -19.74 7.52 10.10
CA ALA A 139 -18.72 7.50 9.06
C ALA A 139 -17.41 8.14 9.53
N LEU A 140 -16.38 7.99 8.71
CA LEU A 140 -15.04 8.53 8.89
C LEU A 140 -14.61 9.25 7.61
N GLU A 141 -14.03 10.42 7.76
CA GLU A 141 -13.24 11.11 6.75
C GLU A 141 -11.74 10.93 7.07
N PHE A 142 -10.95 10.67 6.04
CA PHE A 142 -9.50 10.51 6.13
C PHE A 142 -8.82 11.64 5.35
N GLY A 143 -7.78 12.21 5.95
CA GLY A 143 -6.95 13.26 5.34
C GLY A 143 -5.54 12.78 5.05
N SER A 144 -5.00 13.24 3.93
CA SER A 144 -3.58 13.14 3.58
C SER A 144 -2.84 14.41 3.96
N SER A 145 -1.58 14.26 4.37
CA SER A 145 -0.68 15.39 4.67
C SER A 145 -0.39 16.31 3.48
N ASP A 146 -0.68 15.85 2.25
CA ASP A 146 -0.61 16.71 1.05
C ASP A 146 -1.76 17.74 0.98
N GLY A 147 -2.79 17.60 1.81
CA GLY A 147 -3.95 18.48 1.87
C GLY A 147 -4.91 18.36 0.68
N ILE A 148 -4.73 17.37 -0.19
CA ILE A 148 -5.50 17.16 -1.43
C ILE A 148 -6.25 15.84 -1.39
N TYR A 149 -5.55 14.75 -1.05
CA TYR A 149 -6.17 13.43 -1.08
C TYR A 149 -7.03 13.24 0.18
N THR A 150 -8.32 13.05 -0.02
CA THR A 150 -9.29 12.67 1.00
C THR A 150 -9.93 11.34 0.65
N GLU A 151 -10.40 10.65 1.68
CA GLU A 151 -11.10 9.37 1.54
C GLU A 151 -12.16 9.24 2.64
N SER A 152 -13.11 8.32 2.49
CA SER A 152 -14.12 8.04 3.52
C SER A 152 -14.50 6.57 3.61
N LEU A 153 -14.97 6.18 4.79
CA LEU A 153 -15.58 4.88 5.08
C LEU A 153 -16.79 5.08 5.98
N THR A 154 -17.78 4.21 5.90
CA THR A 154 -18.77 4.05 6.98
C THR A 154 -18.08 3.54 8.25
N LEU A 155 -18.69 3.77 9.42
CA LEU A 155 -18.18 3.23 10.68
C LEU A 155 -18.12 1.69 10.64
N ASP A 156 -19.16 1.04 10.12
CA ASP A 156 -19.22 -0.41 9.94
C ASP A 156 -18.10 -0.95 9.05
N GLN A 157 -17.71 -0.22 7.99
CA GLN A 157 -16.56 -0.57 7.16
C GLN A 157 -15.25 -0.40 7.90
N ALA A 158 -15.09 0.67 8.68
CA ALA A 158 -13.87 0.99 9.42
C ALA A 158 -13.59 0.02 10.57
N GLU A 159 -14.63 -0.59 11.16
CA GLU A 159 -14.52 -1.59 12.23
C GLU A 159 -14.14 -2.99 11.74
N ARG A 160 -14.01 -3.19 10.42
CA ARG A 160 -13.66 -4.50 9.88
C ARG A 160 -12.24 -4.93 10.28
N PRO A 161 -12.00 -6.25 10.45
CA PRO A 161 -10.71 -6.78 10.87
C PRO A 161 -9.64 -6.78 9.76
N ASP A 162 -9.92 -6.15 8.62
CA ASP A 162 -9.05 -6.06 7.45
C ASP A 162 -8.77 -4.61 7.00
N ILE A 163 -8.98 -3.65 7.91
CA ILE A 163 -8.63 -2.23 7.73
C ILE A 163 -7.49 -1.85 8.66
N LEU A 164 -6.40 -1.33 8.08
CA LEU A 164 -5.20 -0.97 8.82
C LEU A 164 -4.86 0.51 8.68
N VAL A 165 -4.41 1.09 9.79
CA VAL A 165 -3.45 2.20 9.78
C VAL A 165 -2.06 1.56 9.63
N ALA A 166 -1.63 1.43 8.39
CA ALA A 166 -0.47 0.65 7.99
C ALA A 166 0.83 1.45 8.11
N THR A 167 1.85 0.83 8.68
CA THR A 167 3.21 1.35 8.85
C THR A 167 4.26 0.53 8.10
N HIS A 168 3.92 -0.71 7.74
CA HIS A 168 4.80 -1.66 7.06
C HIS A 168 4.13 -2.28 5.83
N MET A 169 4.95 -2.57 4.83
CA MET A 169 4.56 -3.25 3.60
C MET A 169 5.70 -4.18 3.18
N GLN A 170 5.39 -5.45 2.93
CA GLN A 170 6.38 -6.50 2.63
C GLN A 170 7.50 -6.62 3.68
N GLY A 171 7.12 -6.56 4.96
CA GLY A 171 8.05 -6.67 6.09
C GLY A 171 8.93 -5.44 6.35
N GLU A 172 8.91 -4.46 5.45
CA GLU A 172 9.70 -3.24 5.56
C GLU A 172 8.81 -2.03 5.88
N PRO A 173 9.35 -0.98 6.51
CA PRO A 173 8.59 0.24 6.69
C PRO A 173 8.15 0.85 5.35
N ILE A 174 6.95 1.42 5.31
CA ILE A 174 6.41 2.01 4.08
C ILE A 174 7.27 3.22 3.68
N ILE A 175 7.80 3.18 2.46
CA ILE A 175 8.54 4.30 1.87
C ILE A 175 7.59 5.41 1.41
N ASN A 176 8.11 6.63 1.29
CA ASN A 176 7.32 7.81 0.93
C ASN A 176 6.48 7.62 -0.36
N ASP A 177 7.04 7.04 -1.43
CA ASP A 177 6.33 6.78 -2.69
C ASP A 177 5.10 5.86 -2.53
N HIS A 178 5.12 5.01 -1.51
CA HIS A 178 4.02 4.11 -1.14
C HIS A 178 3.05 4.74 -0.13
N GLY A 179 3.22 6.01 0.22
CA GLY A 179 2.41 6.76 1.17
C GLY A 179 2.91 6.72 2.61
N GLY A 180 4.20 6.45 2.82
CA GLY A 180 4.81 6.43 4.16
C GLY A 180 4.91 7.82 4.79
N PRO A 181 5.12 7.92 6.12
CA PRO A 181 5.44 6.81 7.02
C PRO A 181 4.21 5.99 7.44
N VAL A 182 2.99 6.51 7.24
CA VAL A 182 1.73 5.86 7.60
C VAL A 182 0.69 6.07 6.51
N ARG A 183 -0.06 5.02 6.19
CA ARG A 183 -1.17 5.09 5.23
C ARG A 183 -2.39 4.34 5.72
N LEU A 184 -3.54 4.65 5.16
CA LEU A 184 -4.71 3.78 5.27
C LEU A 184 -4.55 2.60 4.30
N TYR A 185 -4.92 1.40 4.76
CA TYR A 185 -5.06 0.21 3.93
C TYR A 185 -6.43 -0.44 4.15
N VAL A 186 -7.20 -0.53 3.07
CA VAL A 186 -8.58 -1.03 3.05
C VAL A 186 -8.62 -2.27 2.17
N ALA A 187 -8.33 -3.43 2.76
CA ALA A 187 -8.10 -4.66 2.01
C ALA A 187 -9.26 -5.11 1.07
N PRO A 188 -10.55 -5.02 1.45
CA PRO A 188 -11.63 -5.57 0.64
C PRO A 188 -12.10 -4.63 -0.49
N MET A 189 -11.49 -3.45 -0.63
CA MET A 189 -11.90 -2.42 -1.57
C MET A 189 -10.78 -2.12 -2.58
N TYR A 190 -11.14 -1.44 -3.66
CA TYR A 190 -10.16 -0.97 -4.62
C TYR A 190 -9.13 -0.06 -3.97
N PHE A 191 -7.89 -0.16 -4.44
CA PHE A 191 -6.74 0.46 -3.77
C PHE A 191 -6.77 2.00 -3.71
N TYR A 192 -7.68 2.66 -4.44
CA TYR A 192 -7.93 4.08 -4.26
C TYR A 192 -8.62 4.41 -2.93
N LYS A 193 -9.23 3.44 -2.23
CA LYS A 193 -9.71 3.61 -0.85
C LYS A 193 -8.58 3.56 0.18
N SER A 194 -7.40 3.11 -0.22
CA SER A 194 -6.24 3.03 0.67
C SER A 194 -5.46 4.34 0.58
N LEU A 195 -5.91 5.36 1.32
CA LEU A 195 -5.30 6.70 1.30
C LEU A 195 -3.82 6.69 1.70
N LYS A 196 -2.98 7.46 0.99
CA LYS A 196 -1.54 7.63 1.25
C LYS A 196 -1.29 8.82 2.19
N TRP A 197 -0.19 8.78 2.94
CA TRP A 197 0.25 9.88 3.81
C TRP A 197 -0.80 10.31 4.83
N LEU A 198 -1.44 9.33 5.46
CA LEU A 198 -2.54 9.54 6.39
C LEU A 198 -2.09 10.41 7.57
N ASP A 199 -2.75 11.55 7.80
CA ASP A 199 -2.45 12.46 8.90
C ASP A 199 -3.67 12.80 9.78
N ARG A 200 -4.88 12.55 9.28
CA ARG A 200 -6.14 12.84 9.98
C ARG A 200 -7.19 11.77 9.76
N ILE A 201 -7.93 11.48 10.83
CA ILE A 201 -9.18 10.70 10.84
C ILE A 201 -10.22 11.53 11.58
N THR A 202 -11.31 11.87 10.92
CA THR A 202 -12.41 12.63 11.53
C THR A 202 -13.68 11.78 11.48
N LEU A 203 -14.25 11.46 12.65
CA LEU A 203 -15.53 10.75 12.70
C LEU A 203 -16.66 11.74 12.42
N THR A 204 -17.58 11.37 11.55
CA THR A 204 -18.66 12.21 11.04
C THR A 204 -20.02 11.53 11.19
N THR A 205 -21.09 12.30 10.97
CA THR A 205 -22.49 11.82 11.07
C THR A 205 -23.04 11.28 9.74
N ALA A 206 -22.27 11.37 8.66
CA ALA A 206 -22.59 10.82 7.34
C ALA A 206 -21.30 10.63 6.52
N VAL A 207 -21.35 9.72 5.53
CA VAL A 207 -20.26 9.54 4.57
C VAL A 207 -20.23 10.74 3.62
N GLU A 208 -19.10 11.45 3.60
CA GLU A 208 -18.80 12.46 2.60
C GLU A 208 -17.88 11.83 1.53
N PRO A 209 -18.18 11.99 0.23
CA PRO A 209 -17.30 11.52 -0.84
C PRO A 209 -15.86 12.03 -0.71
N GLY A 210 -14.89 11.13 -0.95
CA GLY A 210 -13.48 11.47 -1.03
C GLY A 210 -13.08 11.96 -2.42
N TYR A 211 -11.76 12.11 -2.62
CA TYR A 211 -11.19 12.67 -3.85
C TYR A 211 -11.60 11.91 -5.11
N TRP A 212 -11.56 10.58 -5.08
CA TRP A 212 -11.89 9.78 -6.27
C TRP A 212 -13.40 9.65 -6.46
N GLU A 213 -14.16 9.57 -5.38
CA GLU A 213 -15.61 9.53 -5.39
C GLU A 213 -16.21 10.78 -6.04
N ASP A 214 -15.64 11.96 -5.74
CA ASP A 214 -16.00 13.23 -6.39
C ASP A 214 -15.73 13.22 -7.91
N LEU A 215 -14.81 12.37 -8.37
CA LEU A 215 -14.51 12.14 -9.79
C LEU A 215 -15.35 11.01 -10.40
N GLY A 216 -16.36 10.52 -9.69
CA GLY A 216 -17.33 9.54 -10.17
C GLY A 216 -16.94 8.08 -9.94
N TYR A 217 -15.96 7.81 -9.07
CA TYR A 217 -15.68 6.46 -8.61
C TYR A 217 -16.70 6.04 -7.53
N ASP A 218 -16.85 4.73 -7.34
CA ASP A 218 -17.83 4.19 -6.38
C ASP A 218 -17.39 4.48 -4.94
N VAL A 219 -18.33 4.91 -4.09
CA VAL A 219 -18.07 5.23 -2.68
C VAL A 219 -17.67 3.98 -1.90
N ASP A 220 -18.37 2.88 -2.17
CA ASP A 220 -18.19 1.62 -1.45
C ASP A 220 -17.02 0.79 -1.97
N ALA A 221 -16.71 0.94 -3.27
CA ALA A 221 -15.50 0.45 -3.91
C ALA A 221 -15.15 -1.04 -3.70
N TRP A 222 -16.12 -1.89 -3.32
CA TRP A 222 -15.91 -3.32 -3.09
C TRP A 222 -15.37 -4.00 -4.35
N VAL A 223 -14.23 -4.68 -4.20
CA VAL A 223 -13.69 -5.49 -5.29
C VAL A 223 -14.69 -6.59 -5.66
N GLY A 224 -14.87 -6.82 -6.96
CA GLY A 224 -15.88 -7.75 -7.49
C GLY A 224 -17.26 -7.16 -7.68
N ARG A 225 -17.60 -6.05 -7.01
CA ARG A 225 -18.96 -5.48 -7.08
C ARG A 225 -19.02 -4.15 -7.82
N SER A 226 -18.17 -3.19 -7.45
CA SER A 226 -18.29 -1.80 -7.91
C SER A 226 -18.16 -1.60 -9.43
N ASN A 227 -17.34 -2.43 -10.08
CA ASN A 227 -17.13 -2.39 -11.53
C ASN A 227 -17.28 -3.78 -12.18
N GLY A 228 -17.75 -4.79 -11.43
CA GLY A 228 -17.85 -6.18 -11.86
C GLY A 228 -16.52 -6.92 -12.10
N ARG A 229 -15.36 -6.28 -11.87
CA ARG A 229 -14.05 -6.94 -11.86
C ARG A 229 -13.78 -7.46 -10.45
N ASP A 230 -13.57 -8.75 -10.33
CA ASP A 230 -13.22 -9.43 -9.08
C ASP A 230 -11.70 -9.41 -8.88
N ASP A 231 -11.25 -10.13 -7.85
CA ASP A 231 -9.84 -10.33 -7.59
C ASP A 231 -9.16 -11.19 -8.67
N ALA A 232 -9.86 -11.72 -9.67
CA ALA A 232 -9.23 -12.60 -10.65
C ALA A 232 -8.19 -11.85 -11.51
N PRO A 233 -7.10 -12.53 -11.93
CA PRO A 233 -6.11 -11.94 -12.81
C PRO A 233 -6.73 -11.40 -14.10
N THR A 234 -6.33 -10.19 -14.49
CA THR A 234 -6.75 -9.60 -15.76
C THR A 234 -5.83 -10.10 -16.87
N VAL A 235 -6.41 -10.80 -17.84
CA VAL A 235 -5.74 -11.23 -19.08
C VAL A 235 -5.39 -10.06 -19.99
#